data_AF-A0A9W8FEE8-F1
#
_entry.id   AF-A0A9W8FEE8-F1
#
_cell.length_a   1.000
_cell.length_b   1.000
_cell.length_c   1.000
_cell.angle_alpha   90.00
_cell.angle_beta   90.00
_cell.angle_gamma   90.00
#
_symmetry.space_group_name_H-M   'P 1'
#
loop_
_entity.id
_entity.type
_entity.pdbx_description
1 polymer ?
#
loop_
_entity_poly.entity_id
_entity_poly.type
_entity_poly.pdbx_seq_one_letter_code
_entity_poly.pdbx_strand_id
1 'polypeptide(L)'
;MPANTQPKRKRAPEVMVFKDTTQAKSTASKHEYKSFMTSKISKLNNPPAPLTKKERKEEQQDKKNDKELQDLLEGKLMIEKLHESQLTGRERHKYNTQKLAKLGMKVKSKEKMPADMYFAVQRNRQAKADKHIKDAKDRGVLNASMKRELEIMYTGKASAPKDSRPRKDTDRGLRIGSGKFKDGVLHISKNHIDRVSGARAGKSKKGGNNPRSGPKKHHR
;
A
#
# COMPACT_ATOMS: atom_id res chain seq x y z
N MET A 1 -26.99 -66.83 36.66
CA MET A 1 -26.48 -65.58 36.04
C MET A 1 -27.18 -65.38 34.70
N PRO A 2 -28.20 -64.51 34.57
CA PRO A 2 -28.81 -64.26 33.26
C PRO A 2 -28.06 -63.18 32.48
N ALA A 3 -27.76 -63.45 31.22
CA ALA A 3 -27.05 -62.57 30.31
C ALA A 3 -27.94 -61.41 29.82
N ASN A 4 -27.52 -60.18 30.11
CA ASN A 4 -28.14 -58.94 29.66
C ASN A 4 -27.76 -58.68 28.19
N THR A 5 -28.66 -58.96 27.26
CA THR A 5 -28.48 -58.65 25.83
C THR A 5 -29.27 -57.40 25.47
N GLN A 6 -28.56 -56.29 25.26
CA GLN A 6 -29.17 -55.03 24.81
C GLN A 6 -29.41 -55.06 23.29
N PRO A 7 -30.56 -54.56 22.78
CA PRO A 7 -30.85 -54.57 21.36
C PRO A 7 -29.98 -53.57 20.59
N LYS A 8 -29.29 -54.04 19.54
CA LYS A 8 -28.46 -53.21 18.65
C LYS A 8 -29.35 -52.26 17.84
N ARG A 9 -29.17 -50.95 18.04
CA ARG A 9 -29.85 -49.90 17.26
C ARG A 9 -29.41 -49.95 15.79
N LYS A 10 -30.38 -49.92 14.86
CA LYS A 10 -30.12 -49.86 13.41
C LYS A 10 -29.47 -48.52 13.07
N ARG A 11 -28.35 -48.53 12.32
CA ARG A 11 -27.65 -47.33 11.85
C ARG A 11 -28.44 -46.69 10.70
N ALA A 12 -28.58 -45.37 10.71
CA ALA A 12 -29.17 -44.62 9.59
C ALA A 12 -28.27 -44.70 8.34
N PRO A 13 -28.83 -44.60 7.11
CA PRO A 13 -28.07 -44.67 5.88
C PRO A 13 -27.11 -43.48 5.73
N GLU A 14 -25.89 -43.77 5.27
CA GLU A 14 -24.87 -42.77 4.97
C GLU A 14 -25.18 -42.11 3.62
N VAL A 15 -25.57 -40.84 3.63
CA VAL A 15 -25.85 -40.07 2.42
C VAL A 15 -24.61 -39.27 2.05
N MET A 16 -23.87 -39.76 1.05
CA MET A 16 -22.80 -38.98 0.41
C MET A 16 -23.41 -37.96 -0.56
N VAL A 17 -23.38 -36.69 -0.17
CA VAL A 17 -23.73 -35.56 -1.04
C VAL A 17 -22.45 -35.02 -1.65
N PHE A 18 -22.22 -35.29 -2.93
CA PHE A 18 -21.18 -34.61 -3.68
C PHE A 18 -21.58 -33.14 -3.83
N LYS A 19 -20.85 -32.25 -3.14
CA LYS A 19 -20.95 -30.83 -3.44
C LYS A 19 -20.22 -30.62 -4.75
N ASP A 20 -20.92 -30.16 -5.77
CA ASP A 20 -20.37 -29.68 -7.02
C ASP A 20 -19.55 -28.40 -6.75
N THR A 21 -18.46 -28.51 -6.00
CA THR A 21 -17.40 -27.51 -6.04
C THR A 21 -16.78 -27.68 -7.40
N THR A 22 -17.20 -26.82 -8.33
CA THR A 22 -16.62 -26.58 -9.66
C THR A 22 -15.27 -27.27 -9.77
N GLN A 23 -15.24 -28.48 -10.33
CA GLN A 23 -13.99 -29.04 -10.81
C GLN A 23 -13.51 -28.04 -11.84
N ALA A 24 -12.61 -27.15 -11.42
CA ALA A 24 -11.97 -26.22 -12.31
C ALA A 24 -11.44 -27.09 -13.44
N LYS A 25 -11.91 -26.84 -14.68
CA LYS A 25 -11.45 -27.56 -15.86
C LYS A 25 -9.93 -27.47 -15.84
N SER A 26 -9.27 -28.53 -15.41
CA SER A 26 -7.82 -28.56 -15.38
C SER A 26 -7.42 -28.54 -16.83
N THR A 27 -6.89 -27.40 -17.28
CA THR A 27 -6.24 -27.34 -18.58
C THR A 27 -5.03 -28.23 -18.44
N ALA A 28 -5.15 -29.48 -18.89
CA ALA A 28 -4.06 -30.46 -18.85
C ALA A 28 -2.80 -29.78 -19.39
N SER A 29 -1.71 -29.88 -18.65
CA SER A 29 -0.46 -29.23 -19.05
C SER A 29 -0.06 -29.75 -20.45
N LYS A 30 0.65 -28.93 -21.25
CA LYS A 30 1.08 -29.34 -22.59
C LYS A 30 1.89 -30.64 -22.57
N HIS A 31 2.52 -30.95 -21.43
CA HIS A 31 3.21 -32.20 -21.19
C HIS A 31 2.23 -33.36 -20.96
N GLU A 32 1.23 -33.21 -20.09
CA GLU A 32 0.16 -34.21 -19.87
C GLU A 32 -0.60 -34.53 -21.16
N TYR A 33 -1.00 -33.52 -21.93
CA TYR A 33 -1.71 -33.73 -23.20
C TYR A 33 -0.86 -34.52 -24.20
N LYS A 34 0.45 -34.23 -24.28
CA LYS A 34 1.38 -34.97 -25.12
C LYS A 34 1.58 -36.41 -24.63
N SER A 35 1.75 -36.62 -23.33
CA SER A 35 1.92 -37.96 -22.77
C SER A 35 0.66 -38.81 -23.00
N PHE A 36 -0.52 -38.22 -22.82
CA PHE A 36 -1.80 -38.88 -23.03
C PHE A 36 -2.09 -39.20 -24.51
N MET A 37 -1.75 -38.29 -25.43
CA MET A 37 -1.99 -38.47 -26.87
C MET A 37 -0.92 -39.33 -27.57
N THR A 38 0.16 -39.70 -26.89
CA THR A 38 1.15 -40.60 -27.49
C THR A 38 0.71 -42.06 -27.33
N SER A 39 0.73 -42.82 -28.42
CA SER A 39 0.40 -44.27 -28.45
C SER A 39 1.41 -45.16 -27.70
N LYS A 40 2.45 -44.57 -27.09
CA LYS A 40 3.54 -45.30 -26.42
C LYS A 40 3.29 -45.35 -24.92
N ILE A 41 2.66 -46.43 -24.45
CA ILE A 41 2.29 -46.68 -23.04
C ILE A 41 3.52 -46.64 -22.10
N SER A 42 4.72 -46.93 -22.62
CA SER A 42 5.98 -46.82 -21.87
C SER A 42 6.28 -45.41 -21.36
N LYS A 43 5.65 -44.36 -21.91
CA LYS A 43 5.82 -42.97 -21.47
C LYS A 43 4.91 -42.57 -20.31
N LEU A 44 3.90 -43.37 -19.97
CA LEU A 44 2.96 -43.08 -18.89
C LEU A 44 3.55 -43.40 -17.50
N ASN A 45 4.54 -44.31 -17.45
CA ASN A 45 5.18 -44.76 -16.21
C ASN A 45 6.59 -44.22 -15.99
N ASN A 46 6.98 -43.13 -16.67
CA ASN A 46 8.28 -42.52 -16.39
C ASN A 46 8.22 -41.79 -15.05
N PRO A 47 9.02 -42.17 -14.03
CA PRO A 47 9.16 -41.37 -12.83
C PRO A 47 9.68 -39.97 -13.22
N PRO A 48 9.29 -38.91 -12.49
CA PRO A 48 9.79 -37.57 -12.75
C PRO A 48 11.33 -37.60 -12.78
N ALA A 49 11.91 -36.98 -13.80
CA ALA A 49 13.36 -36.96 -13.95
C ALA A 49 14.01 -36.43 -12.66
N PRO A 50 15.10 -37.06 -12.18
CA PRO A 50 15.80 -36.57 -10.99
C PRO A 50 16.24 -35.12 -11.22
N LEU A 51 15.93 -34.26 -10.25
CA LEU A 51 16.25 -32.83 -10.26
C LEU A 51 17.69 -32.60 -10.73
N THR A 52 17.88 -31.63 -11.62
CA THR A 52 19.21 -31.30 -12.12
C THR A 52 20.11 -30.84 -10.97
N LYS A 53 21.44 -30.98 -11.09
CA LYS A 53 22.39 -30.54 -10.04
C LYS A 53 22.23 -29.05 -9.68
N LYS A 54 21.67 -28.24 -10.59
CA LYS A 54 21.36 -26.82 -10.36
C LYS A 54 20.09 -26.66 -9.52
N GLU A 55 19.01 -27.34 -9.91
CA GLU A 55 17.75 -27.36 -9.13
C GLU A 55 17.97 -27.88 -7.70
N ARG A 56 18.83 -28.89 -7.52
CA ARG A 56 19.15 -29.40 -6.18
C ARG A 56 19.92 -28.39 -5.31
N LYS A 57 20.72 -27.50 -5.92
CA LYS A 57 21.43 -26.43 -5.22
C LYS A 57 20.48 -25.28 -4.89
N GLU A 58 19.59 -24.93 -5.81
CA GLU A 58 18.54 -23.93 -5.60
C GLU A 58 17.61 -24.37 -4.47
N GLU A 59 17.12 -25.61 -4.49
CA GLU A 59 16.27 -26.16 -3.43
C GLU A 59 16.97 -26.20 -2.06
N GLN A 60 18.29 -26.44 -2.03
CA GLN A 60 19.08 -26.36 -0.79
C GLN A 60 19.22 -24.92 -0.29
N GLN A 61 19.36 -23.95 -1.20
CA GLN A 61 19.44 -22.54 -0.84
C GLN A 61 18.09 -22.04 -0.34
N ASP A 62 16.99 -22.41 -1.00
CA ASP A 62 15.64 -22.07 -0.57
C ASP A 62 15.35 -22.64 0.81
N LYS A 63 15.73 -23.91 1.07
CA LYS A 63 15.63 -24.51 2.41
C LYS A 63 16.45 -23.79 3.48
N LYS A 64 17.60 -23.19 3.12
CA LYS A 64 18.38 -22.38 4.06
C LYS A 64 17.71 -21.05 4.32
N ASN A 65 17.26 -20.37 3.26
CA ASN A 65 16.54 -19.11 3.37
C ASN A 65 15.26 -19.26 4.20
N ASP A 66 14.53 -20.36 4.02
CA ASP A 66 13.31 -20.66 4.79
C ASP A 66 13.62 -20.89 6.27
N LYS A 67 14.73 -21.58 6.58
CA LYS A 67 15.19 -21.75 7.97
C LYS A 67 15.59 -20.42 8.60
N GLU A 68 16.39 -19.62 7.89
CA GLU A 68 16.77 -18.28 8.36
C GLU A 68 15.55 -17.39 8.59
N LEU A 69 14.54 -17.49 7.72
CA LEU A 69 13.27 -16.79 7.89
C LEU A 69 12.50 -17.28 9.13
N GLN A 70 12.44 -18.59 9.37
CA GLN A 70 11.81 -19.16 10.57
C GLN A 70 12.50 -18.69 11.85
N ASP A 71 13.83 -18.75 11.90
CA ASP A 71 14.62 -18.29 13.04
C ASP A 71 14.38 -16.80 13.32
N LEU A 72 14.30 -15.96 12.28
CA LEU A 72 13.98 -14.53 12.41
C LEU A 72 12.55 -14.29 12.92
N LEU A 73 11.57 -15.08 12.44
CA LEU A 73 10.19 -14.98 12.89
C LEU A 73 10.06 -15.39 14.36
N GLU A 74 10.69 -16.49 14.75
CA GLU A 74 10.73 -16.96 16.14
C GLU A 74 11.42 -15.95 17.06
N GLY A 75 12.59 -15.43 16.65
CA GLY A 75 13.32 -14.39 17.38
C GLY A 75 12.49 -13.12 17.55
N LYS A 76 11.81 -12.66 16.49
CA LYS A 76 10.89 -11.52 16.58
C LYS A 76 9.75 -11.79 17.55
N LEU A 77 9.12 -12.98 17.48
CA LEU A 77 8.04 -13.35 18.41
C LEU A 77 8.52 -13.40 19.86
N MET A 78 9.74 -13.89 20.10
CA MET A 78 10.33 -13.93 21.44
C MET A 78 10.60 -12.53 21.99
N ILE A 79 11.23 -11.66 21.18
CA ILE A 79 11.46 -10.25 21.54
C ILE A 79 10.13 -9.54 21.81
N GLU A 80 9.12 -9.77 20.98
CA GLU A 80 7.78 -9.20 21.17
C GLU A 80 7.14 -9.68 22.48
N LYS A 81 7.21 -10.98 22.80
CA LYS A 81 6.67 -11.54 24.06
C LYS A 81 7.40 -11.00 25.30
N LEU A 82 8.72 -10.87 25.24
CA LEU A 82 9.52 -10.27 26.32
C LEU A 82 9.19 -8.79 26.51
N HIS A 83 9.02 -8.06 25.42
CA HIS A 83 8.60 -6.67 25.49
C HIS A 83 7.17 -6.55 26.06
N GLU A 84 6.24 -7.40 25.62
CA GLU A 84 4.86 -7.41 26.14
C GLU A 84 4.78 -7.82 27.61
N SER A 85 5.63 -8.73 28.09
CA SER A 85 5.65 -9.16 29.50
C SER A 85 6.17 -8.07 30.44
N GLN A 86 7.14 -7.26 29.98
CA GLN A 86 7.67 -6.12 30.74
C GLN A 86 6.69 -4.93 30.79
N LEU A 87 5.80 -4.79 29.80
CA LEU A 87 4.84 -3.70 29.75
C LEU A 87 3.65 -3.92 30.69
N THR A 88 3.27 -2.86 31.39
CA THR A 88 2.04 -2.82 32.19
C THR A 88 0.79 -2.96 31.31
N GLY A 89 -0.36 -3.35 31.86
CA GLY A 89 -1.57 -3.61 31.07
C GLY A 89 -2.00 -2.44 30.17
N ARG A 90 -1.91 -1.20 30.66
CA ARG A 90 -2.25 0.01 29.89
C ARG A 90 -1.24 0.28 28.76
N GLU A 91 0.04 0.10 29.03
CA GLU A 91 1.10 0.29 28.05
C GLU A 91 1.08 -0.81 26.99
N ARG A 92 0.81 -2.05 27.38
CA ARG A 92 0.60 -3.20 26.49
C ARG A 92 -0.54 -2.94 25.52
N HIS A 93 -1.67 -2.41 25.98
CA HIS A 93 -2.78 -2.02 25.10
C HIS A 93 -2.36 -0.91 24.11
N LYS A 94 -1.61 0.09 24.57
CA LYS A 94 -1.09 1.16 23.70
C LYS A 94 -0.10 0.62 22.66
N TYR A 95 0.79 -0.29 23.05
CA TYR A 95 1.73 -0.95 22.15
C TYR A 95 1.01 -1.79 21.09
N ASN A 96 0.04 -2.63 21.50
CA ASN A 96 -0.74 -3.47 20.59
C ASN A 96 -1.57 -2.63 19.61
N THR A 97 -2.19 -1.55 20.07
CA THR A 97 -2.92 -0.63 19.18
C THR A 97 -2.00 0.07 18.17
N GLN A 98 -0.79 0.46 18.57
CA GLN A 98 0.22 1.00 17.65
C GLN A 98 0.73 -0.05 16.66
N LYS A 99 0.95 -1.29 17.11
CA LYS A 99 1.35 -2.42 16.25
C LYS A 99 0.29 -2.67 15.18
N LEU A 100 -0.98 -2.75 15.57
CA LEU A 100 -2.10 -2.91 14.65
C LEU A 100 -2.21 -1.73 13.68
N ALA A 101 -1.98 -0.49 14.14
CA ALA A 101 -1.95 0.69 13.27
C ALA A 101 -0.84 0.60 12.21
N LYS A 102 0.36 0.15 12.60
CA LYS A 102 1.49 -0.09 11.67
C LYS A 102 1.17 -1.17 10.64
N LEU A 103 0.43 -2.20 11.04
CA LEU A 103 -0.06 -3.26 10.14
C LEU A 103 -1.22 -2.83 9.23
N GLY A 104 -1.67 -1.57 9.33
CA GLY A 104 -2.70 -1.00 8.46
C GLY A 104 -4.10 -0.93 9.06
N MET A 105 -4.28 -1.27 10.34
CA MET A 105 -5.56 -1.06 11.01
C MET A 105 -5.84 0.43 11.16
N LYS A 106 -7.00 0.89 10.68
CA LYS A 106 -7.45 2.27 10.91
C LYS A 106 -7.71 2.45 12.41
N VAL A 107 -6.87 3.22 13.08
CA VAL A 107 -7.07 3.57 14.49
C VAL A 107 -8.40 4.31 14.60
N LYS A 108 -9.28 3.85 15.50
CA LYS A 108 -10.57 4.50 15.76
C LYS A 108 -10.31 5.99 16.00
N SER A 109 -11.08 6.85 15.33
CA SER A 109 -10.99 8.29 15.56
C SER A 109 -11.22 8.57 17.05
N LYS A 110 -10.55 9.60 17.56
CA LYS A 110 -10.78 10.09 18.93
C LYS A 110 -12.28 10.26 19.18
N GLU A 111 -12.69 10.04 20.42
CA GLU A 111 -14.06 10.29 20.86
C GLU A 111 -14.51 11.70 20.44
N LYS A 112 -15.80 11.84 20.12
CA LYS A 112 -16.37 13.14 19.73
C LYS A 112 -16.24 14.09 20.91
N MET A 113 -15.42 15.13 20.74
CA MET A 113 -15.27 16.21 21.72
C MET A 113 -15.99 17.47 21.23
N PRO A 114 -16.52 18.31 22.14
CA PRO A 114 -16.97 19.65 21.79
C PRO A 114 -15.87 20.48 21.12
N ALA A 115 -16.25 21.37 20.20
CA ALA A 115 -15.30 22.13 19.39
C ALA A 115 -14.34 22.98 20.24
N ASP A 116 -14.85 23.66 21.27
CA ASP A 116 -14.03 24.51 22.13
C ASP A 116 -12.97 23.72 22.89
N MET A 117 -13.35 22.57 23.45
CA MET A 117 -12.41 21.67 24.11
C MET A 117 -11.40 21.09 23.12
N TYR A 118 -11.82 20.76 21.90
CA TYR A 118 -10.93 20.26 20.86
C TYR A 118 -9.83 21.29 20.53
N PHE A 119 -10.22 22.55 20.29
CA PHE A 119 -9.27 23.62 19.99
C PHE A 119 -8.39 23.96 21.20
N ALA A 120 -8.93 23.94 22.42
CA ALA A 120 -8.15 24.14 23.64
C ALA A 120 -7.07 23.05 23.80
N VAL A 121 -7.43 21.77 23.61
CA VAL A 121 -6.49 20.65 23.65
C VAL A 121 -5.44 20.77 22.55
N GLN A 122 -5.81 21.21 21.34
CA GLN A 122 -4.88 21.39 20.23
C GLN A 122 -3.89 22.53 20.50
N ARG A 123 -4.36 23.68 21.00
CA ARG A 123 -3.51 24.82 21.41
C ARG A 123 -2.55 24.40 22.51
N ASN A 124 -3.02 23.67 23.53
CA ASN A 124 -2.18 23.18 24.61
C ASN A 124 -1.09 22.21 24.14
N ARG A 125 -1.38 21.35 23.15
CA ARG A 125 -0.37 20.47 22.53
C ARG A 125 0.68 21.27 21.77
N GLN A 126 0.27 22.29 21.02
CA GLN A 126 1.18 23.19 20.30
C GLN A 126 2.06 23.98 21.26
N ALA A 127 1.47 24.60 22.29
CA ALA A 127 2.21 25.35 23.30
C ALA A 127 3.27 24.49 24.02
N LYS A 128 2.95 23.23 24.32
CA LYS A 128 3.93 22.27 24.86
C LYS A 128 5.05 21.99 23.86
N ALA A 129 4.71 21.69 22.61
CA ALA A 129 5.71 21.48 21.56
C ALA A 129 6.63 22.68 21.41
N ASP A 130 6.06 23.89 21.34
CA ASP A 130 6.81 25.14 21.21
C ASP A 130 7.72 25.39 22.42
N LYS A 131 7.25 25.09 23.64
CA LYS A 131 8.06 25.19 24.85
C LYS A 131 9.26 24.25 24.80
N HIS A 132 9.06 22.99 24.42
CA HIS A 132 10.17 22.03 24.29
C HIS A 132 11.14 22.37 23.17
N ILE A 133 10.64 22.91 22.05
CA ILE A 133 11.48 23.39 20.96
C ILE A 133 12.29 24.60 21.41
N LYS A 134 11.70 25.54 22.16
CA LYS A 134 12.43 26.69 22.74
C LYS A 134 13.49 26.23 23.72
N ASP A 135 13.15 25.38 24.67
CA ASP A 135 14.10 24.81 25.64
C ASP A 135 15.28 24.08 24.96
N ALA A 136 15.02 23.31 23.90
CA ALA A 136 16.08 22.68 23.11
C ALA A 136 16.93 23.69 22.31
N LYS A 137 16.37 24.82 21.88
CA LYS A 137 17.13 25.91 21.25
C LYS A 137 18.00 26.62 22.26
N ASP A 138 17.45 26.92 23.43
CA ASP A 138 18.15 27.64 24.49
C ASP A 138 19.34 26.81 25.01
N ARG A 139 19.22 25.49 25.00
CA ARG A 139 20.32 24.55 25.29
C ARG A 139 21.29 24.33 24.11
N GLY A 140 21.00 24.87 22.92
CA GLY A 140 21.84 24.71 21.73
C GLY A 140 21.82 23.31 21.10
N VAL A 141 20.93 22.42 21.53
CA VAL A 141 20.87 21.02 21.03
C VAL A 141 19.91 20.89 19.85
N LEU A 142 19.01 21.86 19.61
CA LEU A 142 17.97 21.75 18.59
C LEU A 142 18.55 21.50 17.19
N ASN A 143 18.16 20.37 16.58
CA ASN A 143 18.37 20.06 15.18
C ASN A 143 17.02 19.88 14.44
N ALA A 144 17.05 19.78 13.10
CA ALA A 144 15.84 19.66 12.30
C ALA A 144 15.05 18.36 12.56
N SER A 145 15.74 17.25 12.84
CA SER A 145 15.10 15.96 13.16
C SER A 145 14.37 16.02 14.49
N MET A 146 15.03 16.51 15.55
CA MET A 146 14.45 16.65 16.88
C MET A 146 13.30 17.65 16.88
N LYS A 147 13.39 18.75 16.13
CA LYS A 147 12.24 19.65 15.99
C LYS A 147 11.02 18.90 15.45
N ARG A 148 11.21 18.09 14.41
CA ARG A 148 10.15 17.27 13.81
C ARG A 148 9.62 16.22 14.78
N GLU A 149 10.51 15.53 15.50
CA GLU A 149 10.15 14.52 16.49
C GLU A 149 9.34 15.11 17.64
N LEU A 150 9.76 16.26 18.17
CA LEU A 150 9.02 16.99 19.21
C LEU A 150 7.64 17.41 18.70
N GLU A 151 7.54 17.98 17.50
CA GLU A 151 6.25 18.34 16.91
C GLU A 151 5.32 17.12 16.76
N ILE A 152 5.84 15.99 16.27
CA ILE A 152 5.08 14.73 16.12
C ILE A 152 4.66 14.19 17.49
N MET A 153 5.55 14.21 18.48
CA MET A 153 5.28 13.66 19.81
C MET A 153 4.08 14.32 20.48
N TYR A 154 3.96 15.65 20.40
CA TYR A 154 2.88 16.38 21.06
C TYR A 154 1.63 16.56 20.18
N THR A 155 1.81 16.87 18.89
CA THR A 155 0.69 17.21 18.00
C THR A 155 0.23 16.04 17.12
N GLY A 156 1.04 14.99 17.00
CA GLY A 156 0.80 13.84 16.12
C GLY A 156 1.09 14.12 14.64
N LYS A 157 1.58 15.31 14.30
CA LYS A 157 1.88 15.72 12.93
C LYS A 157 3.16 16.57 12.93
N ALA A 158 4.03 16.34 11.96
CA ALA A 158 5.11 17.30 11.70
C ALA A 158 4.54 18.56 11.04
N SER A 159 5.11 19.72 11.32
CA SER A 159 4.85 20.91 10.50
C SER A 159 5.26 20.59 9.07
N ALA A 160 4.28 20.70 8.17
CA ALA A 160 4.51 20.50 6.75
C ALA A 160 5.48 21.60 6.27
N PRO A 161 6.52 21.28 5.49
CA PRO A 161 7.39 22.29 4.93
C PRO A 161 6.54 23.32 4.17
N LYS A 162 6.96 24.59 4.19
CA LYS A 162 6.19 25.70 3.62
C LYS A 162 5.79 25.42 2.15
N ASP A 163 6.60 24.65 1.45
CA ASP A 163 6.42 24.27 0.05
C ASP A 163 5.41 23.13 -0.20
N SER A 164 5.07 22.35 0.83
CA SER A 164 4.08 21.26 0.70
C SER A 164 2.67 21.68 1.10
N ARG A 165 2.46 22.94 1.47
CA ARG A 165 1.10 23.46 1.62
C ARG A 165 0.49 23.51 0.22
N PRO A 166 -0.69 22.92 -0.01
CA PRO A 166 -1.36 23.06 -1.29
C PRO A 166 -1.45 24.57 -1.56
N ARG A 167 -0.85 25.01 -2.68
CA ARG A 167 -0.97 26.41 -3.10
C ARG A 167 -2.47 26.64 -3.16
N LYS A 168 -2.98 27.49 -2.27
CA LYS A 168 -4.39 27.89 -2.27
C LYS A 168 -4.63 28.35 -3.70
N ASP A 169 -5.42 27.60 -4.47
CA ASP A 169 -5.85 28.04 -5.78
C ASP A 169 -6.61 29.34 -5.51
N THR A 170 -5.90 30.45 -5.69
CA THR A 170 -6.49 31.77 -5.55
C THR A 170 -7.51 31.86 -6.67
N ASP A 171 -8.72 32.26 -6.30
CA ASP A 171 -9.75 32.55 -7.28
C ASP A 171 -9.15 33.45 -8.35
N ARG A 172 -9.11 32.96 -9.59
CA ARG A 172 -8.50 33.67 -10.72
C ARG A 172 -9.44 34.76 -11.26
N GLY A 173 -10.55 35.01 -10.58
CA GLY A 173 -11.54 36.00 -10.94
C GLY A 173 -12.28 35.65 -12.23
N LEU A 174 -13.09 36.59 -12.71
CA LEU A 174 -13.83 36.48 -13.96
C LEU A 174 -12.86 36.40 -15.14
N ARG A 175 -12.80 35.24 -15.80
CA ARG A 175 -11.95 35.01 -16.98
C ARG A 175 -12.63 35.57 -18.23
N ILE A 176 -12.16 36.71 -18.75
CA ILE A 176 -12.61 37.27 -20.03
C ILE A 176 -11.98 36.47 -21.19
N GLY A 177 -12.79 36.06 -22.16
CA GLY A 177 -12.54 34.92 -23.06
C GLY A 177 -11.78 35.16 -24.38
N SER A 178 -11.05 36.26 -24.57
CA SER A 178 -10.45 36.60 -25.88
C SER A 178 -9.00 37.09 -25.80
N GLY A 179 -8.13 36.36 -25.09
CA GLY A 179 -6.69 36.60 -25.11
C GLY A 179 -6.01 36.32 -23.78
N LYS A 180 -4.69 36.55 -23.72
CA LYS A 180 -3.92 36.51 -22.47
C LYS A 180 -3.65 37.94 -22.03
N PHE A 181 -4.28 38.37 -20.94
CA PHE A 181 -3.94 39.66 -20.32
C PHE A 181 -2.68 39.48 -19.48
N LYS A 182 -1.62 40.20 -19.80
CA LYS A 182 -0.34 40.17 -19.07
C LYS A 182 0.23 41.59 -19.06
N ASP A 183 0.72 42.05 -17.91
CA ASP A 183 1.43 43.33 -17.77
C ASP A 183 0.61 44.55 -18.28
N GLY A 184 -0.72 44.54 -18.08
CA GLY A 184 -1.62 45.61 -18.52
C GLY A 184 -1.98 45.57 -20.02
N VAL A 185 -1.46 44.59 -20.76
CA VAL A 185 -1.65 44.48 -22.21
C VAL A 185 -2.38 43.19 -22.59
N LEU A 186 -3.39 43.32 -23.44
CA LEU A 186 -4.13 42.19 -23.99
C LEU A 186 -3.36 41.57 -25.16
N HIS A 187 -2.85 40.36 -24.96
CA HIS A 187 -2.18 39.59 -26.00
C HIS A 187 -3.20 38.75 -26.75
N ILE A 188 -3.48 39.12 -28.00
CA ILE A 188 -4.38 38.41 -28.91
C ILE A 188 -3.54 37.68 -29.96
N SER A 189 -3.82 36.39 -30.19
CA SER A 189 -3.12 35.65 -31.25
C SER A 189 -3.63 36.09 -32.62
N LYS A 190 -2.73 36.12 -33.61
CA LYS A 190 -3.09 36.49 -34.99
C LYS A 190 -4.22 35.61 -35.54
N ASN A 191 -4.19 34.31 -35.24
CA ASN A 191 -5.27 33.37 -35.58
C ASN A 191 -6.64 33.76 -34.99
N HIS A 192 -6.68 34.40 -33.82
CA HIS A 192 -7.94 34.88 -33.22
C HIS A 192 -8.41 36.15 -33.93
N ILE A 193 -7.50 37.06 -34.26
CA ILE A 193 -7.78 38.25 -35.06
C ILE A 193 -8.33 37.84 -36.43
N ASP A 194 -7.70 36.88 -37.11
CA ASP A 194 -8.12 36.40 -38.43
C ASP A 194 -9.50 35.75 -38.41
N ARG A 195 -9.83 35.00 -37.35
CA ARG A 195 -11.17 34.41 -37.15
C ARG A 195 -12.25 35.46 -36.92
N VAL A 196 -11.96 36.50 -36.13
CA VAL A 196 -12.95 37.55 -35.79
C VAL A 196 -13.10 38.57 -36.92
N SER A 197 -12.01 38.92 -37.60
CA SER A 197 -11.99 39.88 -38.71
C SER A 197 -12.59 39.33 -40.02
N GLY A 198 -13.01 38.06 -40.04
CA GLY A 198 -13.68 37.47 -41.20
C GLY A 198 -12.78 37.32 -42.42
N ALA A 199 -11.45 37.47 -42.27
CA ALA A 199 -10.49 37.20 -43.32
C ALA A 199 -10.47 35.68 -43.61
N ARG A 200 -11.38 35.26 -44.49
CA ARG A 200 -11.41 33.91 -45.05
C ARG A 200 -10.15 33.70 -45.89
N ALA A 201 -9.05 33.33 -45.24
CA ALA A 201 -7.95 32.66 -45.90
C ALA A 201 -8.39 31.22 -46.21
N GLY A 202 -9.15 31.08 -47.29
CA GLY A 202 -9.35 29.78 -47.90
C GLY A 202 -8.02 29.29 -48.45
N LYS A 203 -7.38 28.32 -47.79
CA LYS A 203 -6.74 27.21 -48.50
C LYS A 203 -6.45 26.02 -47.60
N SER A 204 -6.78 24.89 -48.18
CA SER A 204 -6.63 23.52 -47.75
C SER A 204 -5.20 23.07 -47.40
N LYS A 205 -5.18 21.94 -46.68
CA LYS A 205 -4.27 20.78 -46.79
C LYS A 205 -2.98 20.76 -45.96
N LYS A 206 -2.96 19.72 -45.11
CA LYS A 206 -1.95 18.66 -45.04
C LYS A 206 -0.71 18.92 -44.16
N GLY A 207 -0.72 18.24 -43.01
CA GLY A 207 0.40 17.44 -42.51
C GLY A 207 1.66 18.18 -42.05
N GLY A 208 1.96 18.08 -40.75
CA GLY A 208 3.25 18.53 -40.23
C GLY A 208 3.44 18.14 -38.77
N ASN A 209 4.01 16.95 -38.58
CA ASN A 209 4.83 16.50 -37.44
C ASN A 209 4.83 17.37 -36.18
N ASN A 210 4.36 16.77 -35.08
CA ASN A 210 4.78 17.14 -33.73
C ASN A 210 6.04 16.32 -33.38
N PRO A 211 7.26 16.89 -33.33
CA PRO A 211 8.39 16.18 -32.77
C PRO A 211 8.44 16.41 -31.24
N ARG A 212 8.84 15.37 -30.51
CA ARG A 212 9.34 15.37 -29.12
C ARG A 212 8.29 15.30 -27.99
N SER A 213 7.73 14.11 -27.80
CA SER A 213 7.81 13.47 -26.48
C SER A 213 9.09 12.63 -26.43
N GLY A 214 10.13 13.13 -25.75
CA GLY A 214 11.35 12.36 -25.53
C GLY A 214 11.13 11.25 -24.50
N PRO A 215 11.70 10.04 -24.68
CA PRO A 215 11.61 8.99 -23.68
C PRO A 215 12.53 9.28 -22.48
N LYS A 216 11.99 9.09 -21.27
CA LYS A 216 12.74 9.08 -20.00
C LYS A 216 13.81 7.98 -20.07
N LYS A 217 15.08 8.38 -19.96
CA LYS A 217 16.16 7.45 -19.63
C LYS A 217 16.03 7.08 -18.15
N HIS A 218 15.83 5.79 -17.87
CA HIS A 218 16.13 5.22 -16.56
C HIS A 218 17.64 4.98 -16.50
N HIS A 219 18.33 5.71 -15.63
CA HIS A 219 19.66 5.32 -15.19
C HIS A 219 19.52 4.17 -14.20
N ARG A 220 20.37 3.18 -14.44
CA ARG A 220 20.63 2.01 -13.63
C ARG A 220 21.47 2.39 -12.41
#